data_AF-A0A7K0ZGQ2-F1
#
_entry.id   AF-A0A7K0ZGQ2-F1
#
_cell.length_a   1.000
_cell.length_b   1.000
_cell.length_c   1.000
_cell.angle_alpha   90.00
_cell.angle_beta   90.00
_cell.angle_gamma   90.00
#
_symmetry.space_group_name_H-M   'P 1'
#
loop_
_entity.id
_entity.type
_entity.pdbx_description
1 polymer ?
#
loop_
_entity_poly.entity_id
_entity_poly.type
_entity_poly.pdbx_seq_one_letter_code
_entity_poly.pdbx_strand_id
1 'polypeptide(L)' 'MAVSEVEMSVGPHKTIALVAHDNMKDELLEWVSKHREELSRHTLIGT' A
#
# COMPACT_ATOMS: atom_id res chain seq x y z
N MET A 1 -23.37 21.04 7.23
CA MET A 1 -22.74 20.48 6.02
C MET A 1 -22.90 18.98 6.09
N ALA A 2 -23.58 18.38 5.11
CA ALA A 2 -23.84 16.94 5.11
C ALA A 2 -22.57 16.21 4.67
N VAL A 3 -22.08 15.29 5.50
CA VAL A 3 -20.97 14.41 5.15
C VAL A 3 -21.59 13.21 4.44
N SER A 4 -21.37 13.10 3.14
CA SER A 4 -21.80 11.94 2.34
C SER A 4 -20.78 10.83 2.52
N GLU A 5 -21.16 9.72 3.12
CA GLU A 5 -20.33 8.52 3.17
C GLU A 5 -20.33 7.87 1.78
N VAL A 6 -19.17 7.88 1.11
CA VAL A 6 -18.99 7.25 -0.20
C VAL A 6 -18.33 5.90 0.04
N GLU A 7 -19.09 4.82 -0.12
CA GLU A 7 -18.55 3.47 -0.15
C GLU A 7 -17.80 3.24 -1.46
N MET A 8 -16.48 3.35 -1.42
CA MET A 8 -15.62 3.01 -2.56
C MET A 8 -15.23 1.54 -2.45
N SER A 9 -15.80 0.69 -3.32
CA SER A 9 -15.43 -0.72 -3.38
C SER A 9 -14.05 -0.86 -4.04
N VAL A 10 -13.07 -1.29 -3.24
CA VAL A 10 -11.72 -1.54 -3.77
C VAL A 10 -11.70 -2.94 -4.36
N GLY A 11 -11.41 -3.02 -5.66
CA GLY A 11 -11.30 -4.28 -6.39
C GLY A 11 -10.26 -5.26 -5.82
N PRO A 12 -10.24 -6.51 -6.35
CA PRO A 12 -9.32 -7.55 -5.90
C PRO A 12 -7.84 -7.22 -6.18
N HIS A 13 -7.56 -6.44 -7.23
CA HIS A 13 -6.24 -5.90 -7.51
C HIS A 13 -6.16 -4.46 -7.01
N LYS A 14 -5.26 -4.21 -6.07
CA LYS A 14 -5.08 -2.90 -5.44
C LYS A 14 -3.83 -2.22 -5.97
N THR A 15 -3.85 -0.90 -6.01
CA THR A 15 -2.65 -0.08 -6.17
C THR A 15 -2.24 0.40 -4.79
N ILE A 16 -1.08 -0.04 -4.31
CA ILE A 16 -0.59 0.20 -2.95
C ILE A 16 0.56 1.20 -3.04
N ALA A 17 0.43 2.34 -2.36
CA ALA A 17 1.49 3.31 -2.22
C ALA A 17 2.38 2.97 -1.00
N LEU A 18 3.66 2.73 -1.25
CA LEU A 18 4.70 2.47 -0.26
C LEU A 18 5.49 3.77 -0.06
N VAL A 19 5.30 4.40 1.09
CA VAL A 19 6.02 5.63 1.45
C VAL A 19 6.68 5.40 2.80
N ALA A 20 7.99 5.63 2.87
CA ALA A 20 8.74 5.58 4.13
C ALA A 20 9.55 6.85 4.30
N HIS A 21 9.63 7.31 5.55
CA HIS A 21 10.61 8.31 5.96
C HIS A 21 12.03 7.72 5.85
N ASP A 22 13.06 8.55 5.72
CA ASP A 22 14.44 8.11 5.45
C ASP A 22 14.97 7.03 6.40
N ASN A 23 14.66 7.13 7.70
CA ASN A 23 15.07 6.13 8.69
C ASN A 23 14.18 4.87 8.75
N MET A 24 13.11 4.80 7.97
CA MET A 24 12.16 3.67 7.95
C MET A 24 12.20 2.89 6.64
N LYS A 25 13.11 3.24 5.72
CA LYS A 25 13.27 2.55 4.44
C LYS A 25 13.68 1.10 4.64
N ASP A 26 14.59 0.82 5.57
CA ASP A 26 15.01 -0.54 5.90
C ASP A 26 13.86 -1.40 6.44
N GLU A 27 13.07 -0.85 7.37
CA GLU A 27 11.91 -1.54 7.95
C GLU A 27 10.81 -1.80 6.90
N LEU A 28 10.59 -0.82 6.01
CA LEU A 28 9.68 -0.98 4.87
C LEU A 28 10.15 -2.08 3.93
N LEU A 29 11.45 -2.13 3.60
CA LEU A 29 12.03 -3.17 2.75
C LEU A 29 11.91 -4.54 3.38
N GLU A 30 12.16 -4.67 4.69
CA GLU A 30 11.95 -5.93 5.42
C GLU A 30 10.48 -6.37 5.37
N TRP A 31 9.55 -5.44 5.59
CA TRP A 31 8.12 -5.73 5.54
C TRP A 31 7.67 -6.14 4.14
N VAL A 32 8.11 -5.43 3.10
CA VAL A 32 7.82 -5.75 1.69
C VAL A 32 8.42 -7.10 1.33
N SER A 33 9.62 -7.43 1.80
CA SER A 33 10.23 -8.74 1.57
C SER A 33 9.44 -9.87 2.23
N LYS A 34 8.93 -9.65 3.44
CA LYS A 34 8.10 -10.64 4.16
C LYS A 34 6.76 -10.89 3.46
N HIS A 35 6.14 -9.85 2.89
CA HIS A 35 4.83 -9.94 2.23
C HIS A 35 4.93 -9.94 0.70
N ARG A 36 6.12 -10.25 0.16
CA ARG A 36 6.41 -10.13 -1.28
C ARG A 36 5.42 -10.92 -2.13
N GLU A 37 5.04 -12.12 -1.70
CA GLU A 37 4.13 -12.99 -2.45
C GLU A 37 2.73 -12.38 -2.59
N GLU A 38 2.24 -11.73 -1.54
CA GLU A 38 0.94 -11.06 -1.52
C GLU A 38 1.00 -9.74 -2.29
N LEU A 39 2.02 -8.93 -2.03
CA LEU A 39 2.25 -7.63 -2.68
C LEU A 39 2.51 -7.77 -4.19
N SER A 40 3.10 -8.89 -4.64
CA SER A 40 3.35 -9.15 -6.06
C SER A 40 2.08 -9.29 -6.90
N ARG A 41 0.93 -9.54 -6.26
CA ARG A 41 -0.39 -9.64 -6.93
C ARG A 41 -1.05 -8.27 -7.13
N HIS A 42 -0.40 -7.22 -6.65
CA HIS A 42 -0.88 -5.85 -6.60
C HIS A 42 0.12 -4.91 -7.26
N THR A 43 -0.33 -3.71 -7.61
CA THR A 43 0.52 -2.68 -8.19
C THR A 43 1.14 -1.88 -7.06
N LEU A 44 2.46 -1.93 -6.89
CA LEU A 44 3.16 -1.14 -5.88
C LEU A 44 3.69 0.14 -6.52
N ILE A 45 3.44 1.28 -5.89
CA ILE A 45 4.02 2.58 -6.25
C ILE A 45 4.71 3.14 -5.00
N GLY A 46 5.85 3.83 -5.12
CA GLY A 46 6.54 4.35 -3.93
C GLY A 46 7.55 5.45 -4.25
N THR A 47 7.95 6.17 -3.20
CA THR A 47 8.93 7.28 -3.26
C THR A 47 10.03 7.07 -2.25
#